data_AF-A0A1V5D6I3-F1
#
_entry.id   AF-A0A1V5D6I3-F1
#
_cell.length_a   1.000
_cell.length_b   1.000
_cell.length_c   1.000
_cell.angle_alpha   90.00
_cell.angle_beta   90.00
_cell.angle_gamma   90.00
#
_symmetry.space_group_name_H-M   'P 1'
#
loop_
_entity.id
_entity.type
_entity.pdbx_description
1 polymer ?
#
loop_
_entity_poly.entity_id
_entity_poly.type
_entity_poly.pdbx_seq_one_letter_code
_entity_poly.pdbx_strand_id
1 'polypeptide(L)'
;MDIIRKAVLLGMGVISLTKDKAEEVVDDLIKRGEVASTERFKTVDTLLKEADKQERELQRKILGAVQKVVADMGLPTRKDLEEITETLKKIESKISSSEKKDAG
;
A
#
# COMPACT_ATOMS: atom_id res chain seq x y z
N MET A 1 11.56 -4.34 -16.44
CA MET A 1 10.19 -4.16 -15.89
C MET A 1 9.57 -5.46 -15.37
N ASP A 2 9.87 -6.62 -15.98
CA ASP A 2 9.31 -7.92 -15.54
C ASP A 2 9.70 -8.35 -14.13
N ILE A 3 10.90 -8.01 -13.65
CA ILE A 3 11.33 -8.35 -12.29
C ILE A 3 10.49 -7.62 -11.24
N ILE A 4 10.07 -6.37 -11.50
CA ILE A 4 9.20 -5.62 -10.58
C ILE A 4 7.78 -6.20 -10.62
N ARG A 5 7.23 -6.53 -11.80
CA ARG A 5 5.93 -7.24 -11.88
C ARG A 5 5.98 -8.60 -11.19
N LYS A 6 7.02 -9.38 -11.41
CA LYS A 6 7.22 -10.68 -10.77
C LYS A 6 7.45 -10.54 -9.27
N ALA A 7 8.18 -9.53 -8.80
CA ALA A 7 8.36 -9.24 -7.38
C ALA A 7 7.05 -8.77 -6.72
N VAL A 8 6.20 -8.04 -7.43
CA VAL A 8 4.85 -7.68 -6.96
C VAL A 8 3.94 -8.91 -6.90
N LEU A 9 3.96 -9.76 -7.93
CA LEU A 9 3.18 -11.00 -7.99
C LEU A 9 3.64 -12.06 -6.97
N LEU A 10 4.95 -12.17 -6.73
CA LEU A 10 5.54 -13.02 -5.68
C LEU A 10 5.37 -12.39 -4.29
N GLY A 11 5.35 -11.06 -4.22
CA GLY A 11 5.05 -10.27 -3.01
C GLY A 11 3.58 -10.31 -2.59
N MET A 12 2.67 -10.71 -3.49
CA MET A 12 1.30 -11.14 -3.16
C MET A 12 1.25 -12.52 -2.46
N GLY A 13 2.32 -12.90 -1.76
CA GLY A 13 2.39 -14.05 -0.84
C GLY A 13 1.40 -14.02 0.34
N VAL A 14 0.38 -13.17 0.26
CA VAL A 14 -0.73 -13.01 1.21
C VAL A 14 -1.97 -13.83 0.84
N ILE A 15 -2.11 -14.35 -0.40
CA ILE A 15 -3.29 -15.16 -0.78
C ILE A 15 -3.31 -16.55 -0.10
N SER A 16 -2.23 -16.99 0.56
CA SER A 16 -2.16 -18.38 1.05
C SER A 16 -3.06 -18.70 2.24
N LEU A 17 -3.52 -17.72 3.03
CA LEU A 17 -4.47 -17.99 4.11
C LEU A 17 -5.91 -17.85 3.60
N THR A 18 -6.38 -18.88 2.90
CA THR A 18 -7.80 -19.01 2.57
C THR A 18 -8.58 -19.48 3.80
N LYS A 19 -9.90 -19.28 3.80
CA LYS A 19 -10.78 -19.85 4.83
C LYS A 19 -10.53 -21.36 4.98
N ASP A 20 -10.43 -22.08 3.88
CA ASP A 20 -10.16 -23.53 3.86
C ASP A 20 -8.83 -23.87 4.53
N LYS A 21 -7.77 -23.07 4.29
CA LYS A 21 -6.47 -23.29 4.92
C LYS A 21 -6.48 -22.95 6.41
N ALA A 22 -7.21 -21.91 6.81
CA ALA A 22 -7.40 -21.57 8.22
C ALA A 22 -8.20 -22.65 8.96
N GLU A 23 -9.22 -23.22 8.32
CA GLU A 23 -9.99 -24.36 8.86
C GLU A 23 -9.11 -25.60 9.02
N GLU A 24 -8.26 -25.93 8.05
CA GLU A 24 -7.32 -27.06 8.15
C GLU A 24 -6.35 -26.90 9.33
N VAL A 25 -5.78 -25.69 9.50
CA VAL A 25 -4.87 -25.39 10.61
C VAL A 25 -5.57 -25.53 11.95
N VAL A 26 -6.78 -24.97 12.09
CA VAL A 26 -7.56 -25.07 13.34
C VAL A 26 -7.98 -26.52 13.62
N ASP A 27 -8.31 -27.29 12.58
CA ASP A 27 -8.67 -28.69 12.73
C ASP A 27 -7.50 -29.54 13.23
N ASP A 28 -6.28 -29.23 12.80
CA ASP A 28 -5.08 -29.89 13.32
C ASP A 28 -4.77 -29.48 14.77
N LEU A 29 -5.03 -28.22 15.14
CA LEU A 29 -4.92 -27.77 16.54
C LEU A 29 -5.94 -28.46 17.45
N ILE A 30 -7.16 -28.70 16.95
CA ILE A 30 -8.19 -29.47 17.68
C ILE A 30 -7.76 -30.92 17.85
N LYS A 31 -7.25 -31.57 16.79
CA LYS A 31 -6.74 -32.96 16.86
C LYS A 31 -5.62 -33.11 17.88
N ARG A 32 -4.77 -32.08 18.02
CA ARG A 32 -3.69 -32.03 19.00
C ARG A 32 -4.17 -31.73 20.43
N GLY A 33 -5.45 -31.38 20.61
CA GLY A 33 -6.02 -30.97 21.89
C GLY A 33 -5.61 -29.55 22.31
N GLU A 34 -5.04 -28.77 21.41
CA GLU A 34 -4.58 -27.39 21.67
C GLU A 34 -5.75 -26.38 21.59
N VAL A 35 -6.81 -26.72 20.87
CA VAL A 35 -8.04 -25.91 20.73
C VAL A 35 -9.25 -26.79 21.01
N ALA A 36 -10.22 -26.28 21.77
CA ALA A 36 -11.47 -26.99 21.99
C ALA A 36 -12.31 -27.04 20.71
N SER A 37 -12.92 -28.20 20.40
CA SER A 37 -13.77 -28.36 19.22
C SER A 37 -14.93 -27.36 19.17
N THR A 38 -15.44 -26.95 20.33
CA THR A 38 -16.51 -25.93 20.47
C THR A 38 -16.07 -24.53 20.06
N GLU A 39 -14.76 -24.26 20.03
CA GLU A 39 -14.20 -22.95 19.70
C GLU A 39 -13.73 -22.84 18.24
N ARG A 40 -13.83 -23.92 17.45
CA ARG A 40 -13.37 -23.99 16.05
C ARG A 40 -13.68 -22.73 15.25
N PHE A 41 -14.97 -22.38 15.16
CA PHE A 41 -15.43 -21.24 14.35
C PHE A 41 -14.81 -19.92 14.81
N LYS A 42 -14.74 -19.70 16.12
CA LYS A 42 -14.17 -18.49 16.71
C LYS A 42 -12.67 -18.38 16.43
N THR A 43 -11.95 -19.49 16.51
CA THR A 43 -10.51 -19.54 16.22
C THR A 43 -10.23 -19.29 14.74
N VAL A 44 -11.00 -19.90 13.84
CA VAL A 44 -10.90 -19.64 12.39
C VAL A 44 -11.17 -18.16 12.08
N ASP A 45 -12.25 -17.60 12.60
CA ASP A 45 -12.59 -16.18 12.40
C ASP A 45 -11.51 -15.24 12.95
N THR A 46 -10.92 -15.58 14.11
CA THR A 46 -9.83 -14.80 14.71
C THR A 46 -8.56 -14.85 13.85
N LEU A 47 -8.18 -16.02 13.35
CA LEU A 47 -7.01 -16.17 12.46
C LEU A 47 -7.18 -15.38 11.17
N LEU A 48 -8.36 -15.43 10.55
CA LEU A 48 -8.66 -14.69 9.33
C LEU A 48 -8.61 -13.16 9.58
N LYS A 49 -9.22 -12.68 10.66
CA LYS A 49 -9.18 -11.26 11.03
C LYS A 49 -7.78 -10.76 11.32
N GLU A 50 -6.98 -11.56 12.02
CA GLU A 50 -5.59 -11.18 12.33
C GLU A 50 -4.74 -11.18 11.05
N ALA A 51 -4.95 -12.14 10.14
CA ALA A 51 -4.30 -12.16 8.83
C ALA A 51 -4.62 -10.89 8.01
N ASP A 52 -5.90 -10.51 7.91
CA ASP A 52 -6.34 -9.28 7.23
C ASP A 52 -5.68 -8.03 7.82
N LYS A 53 -5.57 -7.97 9.15
CA LYS A 53 -4.95 -6.85 9.84
C LYS A 53 -3.45 -6.78 9.55
N GLN A 54 -2.76 -7.92 9.62
CA GLN A 54 -1.32 -8.02 9.33
C GLN A 54 -1.02 -7.69 7.86
N GLU A 55 -1.86 -8.14 6.93
CA GLU A 55 -1.75 -7.78 5.52
C GLU A 55 -1.79 -6.26 5.33
N ARG A 56 -2.78 -5.59 5.93
CA ARG A 56 -2.92 -4.12 5.82
C ARG A 56 -1.73 -3.39 6.44
N GLU A 57 -1.21 -3.87 7.57
CA GLU A 57 -0.01 -3.29 8.18
C GLU A 57 1.23 -3.46 7.30
N LEU A 58 1.40 -4.65 6.71
CA LEU A 58 2.50 -4.95 5.80
C LEU A 58 2.41 -4.07 4.54
N GLN A 59 1.23 -3.96 3.92
CA GLN A 59 0.99 -3.08 2.78
C GLN A 59 1.37 -1.62 3.09
N ARG A 60 0.99 -1.10 4.26
CA ARG A 60 1.38 0.25 4.69
C ARG A 60 2.90 0.40 4.83
N LYS A 61 3.56 -0.56 5.45
CA LYS A 61 5.04 -0.55 5.62
C LYS A 61 5.76 -0.57 4.27
N ILE A 62 5.29 -1.40 3.34
CA ILE A 62 5.86 -1.49 1.98
C ILE A 62 5.67 -0.16 1.24
N LEU A 63 4.45 0.39 1.22
CA LEU A 63 4.19 1.68 0.57
C LEU A 63 5.06 2.79 1.14
N GLY A 64 5.21 2.85 2.47
CA GLY A 64 6.07 3.82 3.13
C GLY A 64 7.55 3.64 2.77
N ALA A 65 8.04 2.40 2.72
CA ALA A 65 9.41 2.10 2.32
C ALA A 65 9.68 2.51 0.85
N VAL A 66 8.74 2.22 -0.06
CA VAL A 66 8.85 2.63 -1.46
C VAL A 66 8.83 4.15 -1.59
N GLN A 67 7.93 4.85 -0.91
CA GLN A 67 7.90 6.32 -0.91
C GLN A 67 9.23 6.91 -0.42
N LYS A 68 9.80 6.36 0.65
CA LYS A 68 11.09 6.80 1.18
C LYS A 68 12.21 6.62 0.17
N VAL A 69 12.30 5.45 -0.47
CA VAL A 69 13.31 5.19 -1.51
C VAL A 69 13.18 6.17 -2.67
N VAL A 70 11.94 6.42 -3.14
CA VAL A 70 11.69 7.38 -4.23
C VAL A 70 12.13 8.79 -3.84
N ALA A 71 11.82 9.22 -2.60
CA ALA A 71 12.25 10.52 -2.08
C ALA A 71 13.78 10.64 -1.94
N ASP A 72 14.44 9.60 -1.42
CA ASP A 72 15.90 9.55 -1.23
C ASP A 72 16.64 9.57 -2.59
N MET A 73 16.02 9.09 -3.67
CA MET A 73 16.53 9.19 -5.04
C MET A 73 16.37 10.59 -5.66
N GLY A 74 15.74 11.54 -4.95
CA GLY A 74 15.48 12.89 -5.45
C GLY A 74 14.43 12.95 -6.56
N LEU A 75 13.59 11.92 -6.69
CA LEU A 75 12.55 11.89 -7.71
C LEU A 75 11.35 12.74 -7.27
N PRO A 76 10.94 13.75 -8.05
CA PRO A 76 9.77 14.54 -7.72
C PRO A 76 8.51 13.70 -7.81
N THR A 77 7.61 13.89 -6.85
CA THR A 77 6.27 13.29 -6.88
C THR A 77 5.38 14.03 -7.87
N ARG A 78 4.25 13.40 -8.23
CA ARG A 78 3.24 14.05 -9.07
C ARG A 78 2.72 15.36 -8.45
N LYS A 79 2.59 15.39 -7.13
CA LYS A 79 2.17 16.58 -6.39
C LYS A 79 3.19 17.71 -6.53
N ASP A 80 4.48 17.40 -6.42
CA ASP A 80 5.55 18.39 -6.59
C ASP A 80 5.49 19.00 -8.00
N LEU A 81 5.24 18.18 -9.03
CA LEU A 81 5.07 18.65 -10.41
C LEU A 81 3.82 19.53 -10.60
N GLU A 82 2.71 19.20 -9.94
CA GLU A 82 1.48 20.00 -9.97
C GLU A 82 1.69 21.37 -9.30
N GLU A 83 2.36 21.42 -8.14
CA GLU A 83 2.71 22.67 -7.45
C GLU A 83 3.65 23.56 -8.28
N ILE A 84 4.65 22.96 -8.94
CA ILE A 84 5.55 23.66 -9.86
C ILE A 84 4.74 24.23 -11.05
N THR A 85 3.83 23.45 -11.61
CA THR A 85 2.98 23.86 -12.75
C THR A 85 2.06 25.02 -12.39
N GLU A 86 1.45 25.01 -11.20
CA GLU A 86 0.64 26.13 -10.72
C GLU A 86 1.48 27.40 -10.53
N THR A 87 2.67 27.25 -9.94
CA THR A 87 3.58 28.37 -9.72
C THR A 87 4.01 28.99 -11.05
N LEU A 88 4.34 28.17 -12.05
CA LEU A 88 4.65 28.61 -13.41
C LEU A 88 3.50 29.41 -14.02
N LYS A 89 2.27 28.90 -13.97
CA LYS A 89 1.09 29.62 -14.49
C LYS A 89 0.87 30.97 -13.80
N LYS A 90 1.08 31.04 -12.48
CA LYS A 90 0.98 32.30 -11.73
C LYS A 90 2.03 33.30 -12.19
N ILE A 91 3.26 32.86 -12.40
CA ILE A 91 4.35 33.71 -12.90
C ILE A 91 4.05 34.20 -14.33
N GLU A 92 3.65 33.32 -15.24
CA GLU A 92 3.25 33.65 -16.61
C GLU A 92 2.11 34.70 -16.63
N SER A 93 1.12 34.55 -15.75
CA SER A 93 0.02 35.52 -15.64
C SER A 93 0.46 36.90 -15.14
N LYS A 94 1.48 36.95 -14.27
CA LYS A 94 2.03 38.21 -13.75
C LYS A 94 2.88 38.91 -14.80
N ILE A 95 3.75 38.17 -15.51
CA ILE A 95 4.58 38.71 -16.58
C ILE A 95 3.70 39.31 -17.69
N SER A 96 2.71 38.57 -18.16
CA SER A 96 1.78 39.05 -19.19
C SER A 96 0.93 40.25 -18.76
N SER A 97 0.68 40.42 -17.46
CA SER A 97 -0.01 41.59 -16.90
C SER A 97 0.91 42.80 -16.74
N SER A 98 2.23 42.59 -16.55
CA SER A 98 3.23 43.66 -16.49
C SER A 98 3.60 44.16 -17.88
N GLU A 99 3.76 43.28 -18.88
CA GLU A 99 4.05 43.68 -20.28
C GLU A 99 2.92 44.53 -20.89
N LYS A 100 1.66 44.29 -20.51
CA LYS A 100 0.52 45.11 -20.93
C LYS A 100 0.45 46.49 -20.29
N LYS A 101 1.18 46.72 -19.19
CA LYS A 101 1.23 48.03 -18.51
C LYS A 101 2.35 48.94 -19.03
N ASP A 102 3.40 48.37 -19.62
CA ASP A 102 4.54 49.13 -20.16
C ASP A 102 4.37 49.49 -21.65
N ALA A 103 3.38 48.90 -22.34
CA ALA A 103 3.09 49.14 -23.76
C ALA A 103 1.98 50.17 -24.03
N GLY A 104 1.49 50.89 -23.00
CA GLY A 104 0.47 51.95 -23.10
C GLY A 104 0.95 53.24 -22.47
#